data_AF-A0A350EV53-F1
#
_entry.id   AF-A0A350EV53-F1
#
_cell.length_a   1.000
_cell.length_b   1.000
_cell.length_c   1.000
_cell.angle_alpha   90.00
_cell.angle_beta   90.00
_cell.angle_gamma   90.00
#
_symmetry.space_group_name_H-M   'P 1'
#
loop_
_entity.id
_entity.type
_entity.pdbx_description
1 polymer ?
#
loop_
_entity_poly.entity_id
_entity_poly.type
_entity_poly.pdbx_seq_one_letter_code
_entity_poly.pdbx_strand_id
1 'polypeptide(L)'
;MASREQLEELARWCRRPGEGSELEQAREFLDRLFRALKLGGLDDILAEGTFRARPAADRERGGSLADLIWKQVVLIQMKRRGEDLMNHLQKAADEWFRLSPGRPRHVILCNFAELWIFDFGSRGSLPIDKLLTTDLPSRGSALAFLAQDRDFGGMADAMEELAEEREESPPPRPMSAPSSPSPDTAFVKPDKPVKPAPQKFMERTRPPRVEINYEVTEEGHNIFPVWFATNRAPVDAADLAKGFGTQRSGEVHRGLCKVCIPKWHEFGSVGAGGFAGWMKRWLLGRDDRLTLREIISLGEELYWRKIGEALSIFPADERIALVYLHGYNVSFEEAAIRAAQLGCDLKVQGATAFFSWPSRGSLKGYAADEASIEASEPFIRDFLVDVARKSGAARVHILAHSMGNRGLLRSIERIAGTAQEMAGVRFGQIILAAPDVDADVFRALAHHYPPLAERTTLYVSSKDRALGMSEFLHGFDRAGFTPPVTVVPGLDTVEVGNIDLTLLG
;
A
#
# COMPACT_ATOMS: atom_id res chain seq x y z
N MET A 1 23.43 -24.39 -21.21
CA MET A 1 22.84 -25.46 -20.37
C MET A 1 23.76 -25.72 -19.19
N ALA A 2 23.22 -25.70 -17.96
CA ALA A 2 23.99 -25.75 -16.72
C ALA A 2 24.79 -27.06 -16.55
N SER A 3 25.92 -27.01 -15.84
CA SER A 3 26.72 -28.18 -15.51
C SER A 3 26.13 -28.89 -14.29
N ARG A 4 25.55 -30.08 -14.51
CA ARG A 4 24.98 -30.89 -13.44
C ARG A 4 26.01 -31.22 -12.34
N GLU A 5 27.23 -31.59 -12.74
CA GLU A 5 28.31 -31.92 -11.81
C GLU A 5 28.66 -30.73 -10.90
N GLN A 6 28.76 -29.53 -11.45
CA GLN A 6 29.06 -28.32 -10.66
C GLN A 6 27.88 -27.92 -9.76
N LEU A 7 26.63 -28.16 -10.18
CA LEU A 7 25.46 -27.99 -9.32
C LEU A 7 25.44 -29.02 -8.18
N GLU A 8 25.89 -30.26 -8.41
CA GLU A 8 26.03 -31.28 -7.36
C GLU A 8 27.14 -30.93 -6.37
N GLU A 9 28.22 -30.31 -6.84
CA GLU A 9 29.26 -29.73 -5.98
C GLU A 9 28.75 -28.57 -5.14
N LEU A 10 28.02 -27.63 -5.74
CA LEU A 10 27.39 -26.52 -5.02
C LEU A 10 26.43 -27.03 -3.94
N ALA A 11 25.56 -27.99 -4.28
CA ALA A 11 24.64 -28.61 -3.33
C ALA A 11 25.37 -29.30 -2.16
N ARG A 12 26.51 -29.97 -2.43
CA ARG A 12 27.37 -30.55 -1.39
C ARG A 12 28.01 -29.47 -0.53
N TRP A 13 28.50 -28.39 -1.13
CA TRP A 13 29.09 -27.26 -0.42
C TRP A 13 28.07 -26.58 0.51
N CYS A 14 26.82 -26.37 0.04
CA CYS A 14 25.75 -25.80 0.83
C CYS A 14 25.41 -26.60 2.10
N ARG A 15 25.68 -27.91 2.14
CA ARG A 15 25.43 -28.75 3.32
C ARG A 15 26.54 -28.71 4.35
N ARG A 16 27.72 -28.19 4.01
CA ARG A 16 28.84 -28.08 4.96
C ARG A 16 28.62 -26.90 5.91
N PRO A 17 29.12 -26.98 7.16
CA PRO A 17 29.24 -25.82 8.02
C PRO A 17 29.99 -24.71 7.29
N GLY A 18 29.51 -23.47 7.40
CA GLY A 18 30.14 -22.33 6.76
C GLY A 18 31.49 -22.01 7.40
N GLU A 19 32.55 -21.98 6.61
CA GLU A 19 33.87 -21.46 7.01
C GLU A 19 34.06 -20.05 6.45
N GLY A 20 34.78 -19.20 7.19
CA GLY A 20 34.94 -17.78 6.84
C GLY A 20 33.74 -16.90 7.21
N SER A 21 33.85 -15.60 6.92
CA SER A 21 32.79 -14.64 7.19
C SER A 21 31.55 -14.89 6.34
N GLU A 22 30.37 -14.48 6.84
CA GLU A 22 29.10 -14.65 6.11
C GLU A 22 29.08 -13.97 4.74
N LEU A 23 29.85 -12.87 4.59
CA LEU A 23 30.01 -12.16 3.32
C LEU A 23 30.85 -12.96 2.33
N GLU A 24 31.95 -13.57 2.77
CA GLU A 24 32.78 -14.45 1.94
C GLU A 24 31.99 -15.67 1.49
N GLN A 25 31.21 -16.27 2.39
CA GLN A 25 30.31 -17.37 2.05
C GLN A 25 29.27 -16.98 1.00
N ALA A 26 28.67 -15.79 1.11
CA ALA A 26 27.71 -15.29 0.12
C ALA A 26 28.35 -15.08 -1.26
N ARG A 27 29.57 -14.51 -1.31
CA ARG A 27 30.33 -14.32 -2.57
C ARG A 27 30.69 -15.67 -3.21
N GLU A 28 31.20 -16.60 -2.40
CA GLU A 28 31.57 -17.94 -2.84
C GLU A 28 30.37 -18.72 -3.39
N PHE A 29 29.22 -18.65 -2.72
CA PHE A 29 27.99 -19.27 -3.19
C PHE A 29 27.59 -18.74 -4.58
N LEU A 30 27.58 -17.42 -4.75
CA LEU A 30 27.18 -16.79 -6.02
C LEU A 30 28.18 -17.11 -7.15
N ASP A 31 29.49 -17.08 -6.86
CA ASP A 31 30.52 -17.45 -7.84
C ASP A 31 30.34 -18.90 -8.32
N ARG A 32 30.19 -19.85 -7.39
CA ARG A 32 29.92 -21.26 -7.72
C ARG A 32 28.63 -21.44 -8.50
N LEU A 33 27.56 -20.74 -8.12
CA LEU A 33 26.28 -20.79 -8.80
C LEU A 33 26.41 -20.32 -10.25
N PHE A 34 27.01 -19.16 -10.49
CA PHE A 34 27.16 -18.62 -11.85
C PHE A 34 28.06 -19.47 -12.72
N ARG A 35 29.16 -20.02 -12.17
CA ARG A 35 30.02 -20.97 -12.90
C ARG A 35 29.26 -22.22 -13.29
N ALA A 36 28.47 -22.79 -12.36
CA ALA A 36 27.66 -23.97 -12.63
C ALA A 36 26.58 -23.69 -13.71
N LEU A 37 26.06 -22.47 -13.78
CA LEU A 37 25.13 -22.03 -14.83
C LEU A 37 25.81 -21.66 -16.15
N LYS A 38 27.15 -21.69 -16.22
CA LYS A 38 27.98 -21.26 -17.35
C LYS A 38 27.82 -19.77 -17.71
N LEU A 39 27.65 -18.92 -16.69
CA LEU A 39 27.49 -17.48 -16.85
C LEU A 39 28.79 -16.70 -16.60
N GLY A 40 29.88 -17.39 -16.27
CA GLY A 40 31.11 -16.82 -15.71
C GLY A 40 31.18 -16.99 -14.19
N GLY A 41 32.17 -16.39 -13.56
CA GLY A 41 32.24 -16.22 -12.10
C GLY A 41 31.46 -14.99 -11.62
N LEU A 42 31.49 -14.74 -10.31
CA LEU A 42 30.84 -13.56 -9.73
C LEU A 42 31.43 -12.27 -10.31
N ASP A 43 32.76 -12.20 -10.46
CA ASP A 43 33.42 -10.99 -10.96
C ASP A 43 33.00 -10.63 -12.40
N ASP A 44 32.70 -11.63 -13.24
CA ASP A 44 32.17 -11.42 -14.59
C ASP A 44 30.77 -10.76 -14.53
N ILE A 45 29.92 -11.19 -13.59
CA ILE A 45 28.59 -10.58 -13.37
C ILE A 45 28.70 -9.18 -12.76
N LEU A 46 29.71 -8.92 -11.93
CA LEU A 46 29.92 -7.60 -11.31
C LEU A 46 30.40 -6.53 -12.30
N ALA A 47 30.90 -6.91 -13.47
CA ALA A 47 31.17 -5.96 -14.55
C ALA A 47 29.88 -5.30 -15.07
N GLU A 48 28.75 -6.02 -15.04
CA GLU A 48 27.43 -5.56 -15.50
C GLU A 48 26.45 -5.24 -14.36
N GLY A 49 26.78 -5.69 -13.14
CA GLY A 49 25.96 -5.59 -11.94
C GLY A 49 26.54 -4.71 -10.85
N THR A 50 25.93 -4.76 -9.67
CA THR A 50 26.45 -4.12 -8.47
C THR A 50 26.26 -5.05 -7.28
N PHE A 51 27.34 -5.33 -6.55
CA PHE A 51 27.30 -6.08 -5.30
C PHE A 51 27.35 -5.12 -4.12
N ARG A 52 26.35 -5.19 -3.24
CA ARG A 52 26.27 -4.36 -2.03
C ARG A 52 26.37 -5.25 -0.80
N ALA A 53 27.45 -5.09 -0.05
CA ALA A 53 27.57 -5.65 1.29
C ALA A 53 26.93 -4.67 2.28
N ARG A 54 26.02 -5.13 3.16
CA ARG A 54 25.45 -4.25 4.19
C ARG A 54 26.39 -4.09 5.39
N PRO A 55 26.41 -2.93 6.09
CA PRO A 55 27.17 -2.74 7.32
C PRO A 55 26.74 -3.71 8.44
N ALA A 56 27.65 -4.07 9.33
CA ALA A 56 27.41 -5.04 10.41
C ALA A 56 26.21 -4.68 11.32
N ALA A 57 26.01 -3.38 11.62
CA ALA A 57 24.91 -2.90 12.46
C ALA A 57 23.50 -3.18 11.88
N ASP A 58 23.40 -3.31 10.55
CA ASP A 58 22.16 -3.65 9.84
C ASP A 58 21.93 -5.17 9.78
N ARG A 59 22.97 -5.98 10.00
CA ARG A 59 22.92 -7.45 9.98
C ARG A 59 22.35 -8.01 11.29
N GLU A 60 22.64 -7.37 12.42
CA GLU A 60 22.15 -7.78 13.74
C GLU A 60 20.60 -7.68 13.89
N ARG A 61 19.92 -6.88 13.06
CA ARG A 61 18.44 -6.78 13.04
C ARG A 61 17.74 -7.77 12.09
N GLY A 62 18.47 -8.75 11.55
CA GLY A 62 17.95 -9.74 10.59
C GLY A 62 17.89 -9.22 9.15
N GLY A 63 18.91 -8.50 8.70
CA GLY A 63 19.04 -8.01 7.31
C GLY A 63 19.70 -9.02 6.36
N SER A 64 19.63 -8.79 5.04
CA SER A 64 20.46 -9.53 4.08
C SER A 64 21.94 -9.31 4.37
N LEU A 65 22.72 -10.37 4.14
CA LEU A 65 24.17 -10.37 4.21
C LEU A 65 24.77 -9.56 3.06
N ALA A 66 24.26 -9.81 1.86
CA ALA A 66 24.65 -9.15 0.64
C ALA A 66 23.48 -9.14 -0.34
N ASP A 67 23.42 -8.06 -1.11
CA ASP A 67 22.45 -7.87 -2.17
C ASP A 67 23.24 -7.76 -3.49
N LEU A 68 23.01 -8.69 -4.42
CA LEU A 68 23.50 -8.60 -5.80
C LEU A 68 22.39 -8.01 -6.65
N ILE A 69 22.66 -6.88 -7.29
CA ILE A 69 21.75 -6.26 -8.24
C ILE A 69 22.37 -6.41 -9.63
N TRP A 70 21.83 -7.32 -10.43
CA TRP A 70 22.11 -7.39 -11.85
C TRP A 70 20.97 -6.68 -12.58
N LYS A 71 21.26 -5.48 -13.10
CA LYS A 71 20.25 -4.58 -13.68
C LYS A 71 19.40 -5.31 -14.73
N GLN A 72 18.09 -5.10 -14.69
CA GLN A 72 17.08 -5.73 -15.56
C GLN A 72 16.95 -7.26 -15.50
N VAL A 73 17.97 -7.98 -15.00
CA VAL A 73 17.97 -9.45 -14.90
C VAL A 73 17.43 -9.92 -13.55
N VAL A 74 18.19 -9.71 -12.46
CA VAL A 74 17.87 -10.25 -11.15
C VAL A 74 18.37 -9.41 -9.96
N LEU A 75 17.58 -9.34 -8.89
CA LEU A 75 18.04 -8.98 -7.54
C LEU A 75 18.20 -10.27 -6.72
N ILE A 76 19.39 -10.58 -6.21
CA ILE A 76 19.61 -11.73 -5.32
C ILE A 76 19.93 -11.22 -3.92
N GLN A 77 19.10 -11.56 -2.95
CA GLN A 77 19.36 -11.28 -1.54
C GLN A 77 19.80 -12.54 -0.80
N MET A 78 21.03 -12.50 -0.30
CA MET A 78 21.60 -13.58 0.50
C MET A 78 21.26 -13.37 1.98
N LYS A 79 20.72 -14.41 2.63
CA LYS A 79 20.33 -14.46 4.05
C LYS A 79 21.19 -15.45 4.80
N ARG A 80 21.18 -15.39 6.14
CA ARG A 80 21.99 -16.31 6.95
C ARG A 80 21.45 -17.73 6.86
N ARG A 81 22.35 -18.70 7.03
CA ARG A 81 21.99 -20.12 7.08
C ARG A 81 20.97 -20.34 8.21
N GLY A 82 19.86 -21.00 7.89
CA GLY A 82 18.80 -21.32 8.85
C GLY A 82 17.80 -20.19 9.13
N GLU A 83 17.96 -19.00 8.54
CA GLU A 83 16.90 -18.00 8.56
C GLU A 83 15.72 -18.43 7.68
N ASP A 84 14.50 -18.24 8.20
CA ASP A 84 13.27 -18.45 7.42
C ASP A 84 13.13 -17.33 6.38
N LEU A 85 13.18 -17.71 5.10
CA LEU A 85 13.10 -16.79 3.96
C LEU A 85 11.79 -15.99 3.93
N MET A 86 10.70 -16.52 4.51
CA MET A 86 9.42 -15.82 4.59
C MET A 86 9.55 -14.50 5.36
N ASN A 87 10.40 -14.46 6.40
CA ASN A 87 10.63 -13.26 7.21
C ASN A 87 11.36 -12.14 6.44
N HIS A 88 11.96 -12.45 5.29
CA HIS A 88 12.71 -11.51 4.48
C HIS A 88 11.99 -11.10 3.19
N LEU A 89 10.86 -11.74 2.93
CA LEU A 89 10.07 -11.60 1.73
C LEU A 89 9.65 -10.13 1.51
N GLN A 90 9.11 -9.51 2.56
CA GLN A 90 8.73 -8.11 2.60
C GLN A 90 9.89 -7.16 2.24
N LYS A 91 11.03 -7.36 2.89
CA LYS A 91 12.22 -6.52 2.70
C LYS A 91 12.76 -6.62 1.26
N ALA A 92 12.68 -7.79 0.65
CA ALA A 92 13.10 -8.01 -0.73
C ALA A 92 12.19 -7.28 -1.73
N ALA A 93 10.87 -7.33 -1.51
CA ALA A 93 9.91 -6.56 -2.30
C ALA A 93 10.18 -5.05 -2.16
N ASP A 94 10.36 -4.53 -0.95
CA ASP A 94 10.64 -3.11 -0.69
C ASP A 94 11.91 -2.60 -1.37
N GLU A 95 12.94 -3.44 -1.40
CA GLU A 95 14.19 -3.13 -2.06
C GLU A 95 14.02 -3.14 -3.58
N TRP A 96 13.35 -4.14 -4.13
CA TRP A 96 13.06 -4.21 -5.56
C TRP A 96 12.25 -3.00 -6.06
N PHE A 97 11.20 -2.60 -5.34
CA PHE A 97 10.41 -1.42 -5.69
C PHE A 97 11.22 -0.12 -5.66
N ARG A 98 12.30 -0.04 -4.88
CA ARG A 98 13.20 1.13 -4.85
C ARG A 98 14.12 1.24 -6.06
N LEU A 99 14.29 0.17 -6.84
CA LEU A 99 15.16 0.13 -8.02
C LEU A 99 14.51 0.72 -9.29
N SER A 100 13.57 1.65 -9.15
CA SER A 100 12.90 2.32 -10.27
C SER A 100 13.60 3.64 -10.64
N PRO A 101 13.83 3.94 -11.94
CA PRO A 101 13.59 3.08 -13.12
C PRO A 101 14.67 1.99 -13.28
N GLY A 102 14.33 0.89 -13.98
CA GLY A 102 15.30 -0.20 -14.27
C GLY A 102 15.27 -1.40 -13.30
N ARG A 103 14.11 -1.66 -12.68
CA ARG A 103 13.90 -2.79 -11.78
C ARG A 103 14.29 -4.12 -12.46
N PRO A 104 15.03 -5.01 -11.79
CA PRO A 104 15.31 -6.35 -12.31
C PRO A 104 14.00 -7.11 -12.55
N ARG A 105 13.93 -7.99 -13.55
CA ARG A 105 12.71 -8.78 -13.77
C ARG A 105 12.45 -9.77 -12.63
N HIS A 106 13.51 -10.42 -12.15
CA HIS A 106 13.39 -11.46 -11.14
C HIS A 106 14.01 -11.05 -9.81
N VAL A 107 13.54 -11.68 -8.73
CA VAL A 107 14.15 -11.59 -7.40
C VAL A 107 14.42 -12.99 -6.87
N ILE A 108 15.58 -13.20 -6.25
CA ILE A 108 15.94 -14.45 -5.59
C ILE A 108 16.20 -14.17 -4.11
N LEU A 109 15.53 -14.93 -3.25
CA LEU A 109 15.90 -15.05 -1.83
C LEU A 109 16.63 -16.36 -1.63
N CYS A 110 17.79 -16.32 -0.96
CA CYS A 110 18.60 -17.51 -0.73
C CYS A 110 19.19 -17.50 0.69
N ASN A 111 19.02 -18.61 1.43
CA ASN A 111 19.61 -18.84 2.76
C ASN A 111 20.61 -20.03 2.74
N PHE A 112 21.16 -20.34 1.56
CA PHE A 112 22.03 -21.50 1.27
C PHE A 112 21.37 -22.88 1.31
N ALA A 113 20.25 -23.05 2.01
CA ALA A 113 19.47 -24.29 2.03
C ALA A 113 18.34 -24.26 1.00
N GLU A 114 17.73 -23.09 0.83
CA GLU A 114 16.59 -22.82 -0.03
C GLU A 114 16.89 -21.66 -0.95
N LEU A 115 16.27 -21.70 -2.13
CA LEU A 115 16.30 -20.65 -3.14
C LEU A 115 14.88 -20.42 -3.63
N TRP A 116 14.33 -19.24 -3.35
CA TRP A 116 13.00 -18.84 -3.76
C TRP A 116 13.12 -17.80 -4.86
N ILE A 117 12.53 -18.08 -6.02
CA ILE A 117 12.61 -17.27 -7.23
C ILE A 117 11.27 -16.56 -7.41
N PHE A 118 11.30 -15.27 -7.69
CA PHE A 118 10.12 -14.44 -7.91
C PHE A 118 10.21 -13.71 -9.24
N ASP A 119 9.05 -13.50 -9.87
CA ASP A 119 8.86 -12.51 -10.94
C ASP A 119 7.81 -11.50 -10.44
N PHE A 120 8.28 -10.44 -9.79
CA PHE A 120 7.42 -9.36 -9.28
C PHE A 120 6.79 -8.52 -10.40
N GLY A 121 7.21 -8.70 -11.66
CA GLY A 121 6.66 -7.99 -12.81
C GLY A 121 5.39 -8.60 -13.38
N SER A 122 5.18 -9.91 -13.23
CA SER A 122 4.11 -10.64 -13.93
C SER A 122 3.22 -11.54 -13.07
N ARG A 123 3.70 -12.05 -11.93
CA ARG A 123 2.97 -13.04 -11.11
C ARG A 123 2.76 -12.61 -9.66
N GLY A 124 2.92 -11.31 -9.38
CA GLY A 124 2.79 -10.76 -8.05
C GLY A 124 3.76 -11.45 -7.09
N SER A 125 3.23 -12.27 -6.19
CA SER A 125 3.96 -12.81 -5.06
C SER A 125 4.56 -14.12 -5.05
N LEU A 126 3.82 -15.04 -5.65
CA LEU A 126 4.10 -16.39 -5.33
C LEU A 126 5.45 -16.63 -5.98
N PRO A 127 6.40 -17.22 -5.24
CA PRO A 127 7.64 -17.57 -5.86
C PRO A 127 7.28 -18.45 -7.05
N ILE A 128 7.75 -18.03 -8.23
CA ILE A 128 7.60 -18.82 -9.44
C ILE A 128 8.27 -20.18 -9.27
N ASP A 129 9.24 -20.26 -8.36
CA ASP A 129 9.78 -21.53 -7.89
C ASP A 129 10.33 -21.44 -6.45
N LYS A 130 10.18 -22.54 -5.68
CA LYS A 130 10.87 -22.78 -4.41
C LYS A 130 11.70 -24.05 -4.55
N LEU A 131 13.00 -23.91 -4.34
CA LEU A 131 13.97 -24.98 -4.55
C LEU A 131 14.75 -25.20 -3.26
N LEU A 132 14.94 -26.47 -2.89
CA LEU A 132 16.07 -26.80 -2.03
C LEU A 132 17.34 -26.73 -2.86
N THR A 133 18.44 -26.26 -2.27
CA THR A 133 19.73 -26.24 -2.98
C THR A 133 20.22 -27.64 -3.36
N THR A 134 19.73 -28.68 -2.67
CA THR A 134 19.93 -30.09 -3.02
C THR A 134 19.25 -30.51 -4.33
N ASP A 135 18.22 -29.78 -4.76
CA ASP A 135 17.45 -30.08 -5.97
C ASP A 135 18.01 -29.37 -7.20
N LEU A 136 18.97 -28.45 -7.03
CA LEU A 136 19.57 -27.71 -8.14
C LEU A 136 20.14 -28.61 -9.26
N PRO A 137 20.79 -29.76 -8.99
CA PRO A 137 21.26 -30.65 -10.06
C PRO A 137 20.18 -31.13 -11.03
N SER A 138 18.97 -31.38 -10.53
CA SER A 138 17.83 -31.86 -11.32
C SER A 138 16.90 -30.72 -11.77
N ARG A 139 16.91 -29.59 -11.07
CA ARG A 139 16.02 -28.44 -11.30
C ARG A 139 16.74 -27.15 -11.71
N GLY A 140 17.99 -27.25 -12.18
CA GLY A 140 18.80 -26.09 -12.59
C GLY A 140 18.19 -25.25 -13.72
N SER A 141 17.25 -25.82 -14.50
CA SER A 141 16.48 -25.10 -15.50
C SER A 141 15.58 -23.99 -14.93
N ALA A 142 15.23 -24.05 -13.64
CA ALA A 142 14.50 -22.97 -12.96
C ALA A 142 15.27 -21.64 -12.95
N LEU A 143 16.60 -21.70 -13.10
CA LEU A 143 17.49 -20.54 -13.17
C LEU A 143 17.88 -20.18 -14.61
N ALA A 144 17.26 -20.79 -15.63
CA ALA A 144 17.61 -20.55 -17.03
C ALA A 144 17.37 -19.10 -17.47
N PHE A 145 16.48 -18.37 -16.81
CA PHE A 145 16.23 -16.95 -17.08
C PHE A 145 17.45 -16.06 -16.83
N LEU A 146 18.42 -16.51 -16.01
CA LEU A 146 19.70 -15.79 -15.81
C LEU A 146 20.60 -15.82 -17.07
N ALA A 147 20.30 -16.72 -18.01
CA ALA A 147 20.99 -16.88 -19.27
C ALA A 147 20.19 -16.35 -20.49
N GLN A 148 18.90 -16.07 -20.32
CA GLN A 148 18.04 -15.54 -21.38
C GLN A 148 18.04 -14.00 -21.30
N ASP A 149 17.98 -13.32 -22.45
CA ASP A 149 18.15 -11.87 -22.64
C ASP A 149 19.59 -11.32 -22.56
N ARG A 150 20.56 -12.00 -23.19
CA ARG A 150 21.86 -11.38 -23.55
C ARG A 150 21.88 -10.73 -24.96
N ASP A 151 20.75 -10.69 -25.67
CA ASP A 151 20.56 -10.01 -26.96
C ASP A 151 19.90 -8.63 -26.81
N PHE A 152 20.49 -7.75 -26.00
CA PHE A 152 20.16 -6.32 -25.98
C PHE A 152 21.30 -5.47 -26.56
N GLY A 153 21.90 -5.96 -27.65
CA GLY A 153 22.78 -5.19 -28.53
C GLY A 153 22.30 -5.19 -29.99
N GLY A 154 21.80 -6.33 -30.49
CA GLY A 154 21.52 -6.49 -31.91
C GLY A 154 20.28 -5.79 -32.48
N MET A 155 19.33 -5.32 -31.66
CA MET A 155 18.12 -4.66 -32.20
C MET A 155 18.30 -3.15 -32.42
N ALA A 156 19.30 -2.52 -31.81
CA ALA A 156 19.70 -1.16 -32.16
C ALA A 156 20.51 -1.18 -33.47
N ASP A 157 21.49 -2.09 -33.56
CA ASP A 157 22.34 -2.27 -34.74
C ASP A 157 21.54 -2.73 -35.98
N ALA A 158 20.58 -3.65 -35.81
CA ALA A 158 19.72 -4.09 -36.92
C ALA A 158 18.70 -3.03 -37.38
N MET A 159 18.32 -2.08 -36.52
CA MET A 159 17.45 -0.98 -36.90
C MET A 159 18.23 0.20 -37.52
N GLU A 160 19.52 0.31 -37.24
CA GLU A 160 20.43 1.29 -37.85
C GLU A 160 20.89 0.82 -39.24
N GLU A 161 21.21 -0.48 -39.43
CA GLU A 161 21.47 -1.07 -40.77
C GLU A 161 20.24 -1.01 -41.69
N LEU A 162 19.02 -1.20 -41.17
CA LEU A 162 17.78 -1.09 -41.97
C LEU A 162 17.36 0.36 -42.27
N ALA A 163 17.94 1.34 -41.58
CA ALA A 163 17.70 2.76 -41.80
C ALA A 163 18.66 3.36 -42.85
N GLU A 164 19.89 2.84 -42.95
CA GLU A 164 20.89 3.31 -43.93
C GLU A 164 20.69 2.76 -45.36
N GLU A 165 20.06 1.60 -45.54
CA GLU A 165 19.77 1.05 -46.88
C GLU A 165 18.56 1.69 -47.61
N ARG A 166 17.86 2.66 -47.00
CA ARG A 166 16.67 3.31 -47.61
C ARG A 166 16.90 4.69 -48.21
N GLU A 167 18.13 5.19 -48.26
CA GLU A 167 18.45 6.52 -48.79
C GLU A 167 19.05 6.58 -50.22
N GLU A 168 18.91 5.52 -51.04
CA GLU A 168 19.22 5.61 -52.48
C GLU A 168 18.12 5.00 -53.36
N SER A 169 17.10 5.81 -53.73
CA SER A 169 16.37 5.70 -55.02
C SER A 169 15.29 6.80 -55.18
N PRO A 170 15.05 7.33 -56.41
CA PRO A 170 14.19 8.50 -56.65
C PRO A 170 12.69 8.16 -56.70
N PRO A 171 11.77 9.14 -56.53
CA PRO A 171 10.35 8.87 -56.37
C PRO A 171 9.63 8.69 -57.73
N PRO A 172 8.64 7.77 -57.83
CA PRO A 172 7.73 7.73 -58.97
C PRO A 172 6.44 8.56 -58.72
N ARG A 173 5.86 9.05 -59.82
CA ARG A 173 4.64 9.88 -59.91
C ARG A 173 3.35 9.11 -59.59
N PRO A 174 2.22 9.81 -59.26
CA PRO A 174 1.02 9.15 -58.76
C PRO A 174 0.15 8.61 -59.90
N MET A 175 -0.44 7.43 -59.70
CA MET A 175 -1.56 6.93 -60.51
C MET A 175 -2.69 6.39 -59.64
N SER A 176 -3.89 6.51 -60.21
CA SER A 176 -5.21 6.59 -59.61
C SER A 176 -5.76 5.28 -59.05
N ALA A 177 -6.62 5.39 -58.04
CA ALA A 177 -7.38 4.31 -57.43
C ALA A 177 -8.50 3.76 -58.33
N PRO A 178 -8.92 2.50 -58.10
CA PRO A 178 -10.31 2.11 -58.28
C PRO A 178 -10.99 1.69 -56.97
N SER A 179 -12.26 2.09 -56.95
CA SER A 179 -13.37 1.92 -56.02
C SER A 179 -13.60 0.56 -55.36
N SER A 180 -14.05 0.65 -54.10
CA SER A 180 -14.60 -0.38 -53.21
C SER A 180 -15.88 -1.07 -53.74
N PRO A 181 -16.21 -2.27 -53.22
CA PRO A 181 -17.60 -2.68 -53.00
C PRO A 181 -18.01 -2.52 -51.53
N SER A 182 -19.27 -2.12 -51.33
CA SER A 182 -19.94 -1.81 -50.06
C SER A 182 -20.30 -3.05 -49.22
N PRO A 183 -20.64 -2.86 -47.92
CA PRO A 183 -20.84 -3.92 -46.94
C PRO A 183 -22.32 -4.23 -46.69
N ASP A 184 -22.67 -5.51 -46.58
CA ASP A 184 -23.92 -5.95 -45.94
C ASP A 184 -23.61 -6.89 -44.78
N THR A 185 -23.59 -6.33 -43.56
CA THR A 185 -24.18 -6.89 -42.33
C THR A 185 -23.84 -5.95 -41.18
N ALA A 186 -24.90 -5.39 -40.60
CA ALA A 186 -24.87 -4.22 -39.74
C ALA A 186 -24.28 -4.49 -38.36
N PHE A 187 -23.16 -3.82 -38.05
CA PHE A 187 -22.88 -3.37 -36.69
C PHE A 187 -23.74 -2.13 -36.42
N VAL A 188 -24.73 -2.27 -35.54
CA VAL A 188 -25.46 -1.13 -34.99
C VAL A 188 -24.47 -0.31 -34.16
N LYS A 189 -24.16 0.91 -34.63
CA LYS A 189 -23.42 1.90 -33.85
C LYS A 189 -24.24 2.26 -32.60
N PRO A 190 -23.63 2.40 -31.42
CA PRO A 190 -24.31 3.03 -30.30
C PRO A 190 -24.69 4.45 -30.70
N ASP A 191 -25.92 4.84 -30.38
CA ASP A 191 -26.41 6.19 -30.62
C ASP A 191 -25.46 7.23 -30.04
N LYS A 192 -25.38 8.39 -30.71
CA LYS A 192 -24.66 9.57 -30.23
C LYS A 192 -25.01 9.80 -28.75
N PRO A 193 -24.04 10.21 -27.91
CA PRO A 193 -24.34 10.55 -26.53
C PRO A 193 -25.45 11.61 -26.54
N VAL A 194 -26.62 11.22 -26.01
CA VAL A 194 -27.70 12.16 -25.73
C VAL A 194 -27.11 13.14 -24.74
N LYS A 195 -26.85 14.37 -25.17
CA LYS A 195 -26.49 15.44 -24.24
C LYS A 195 -27.61 15.49 -23.20
N PRO A 196 -27.32 15.30 -21.90
CA PRO A 196 -28.34 15.47 -20.89
C PRO A 196 -28.90 16.88 -21.05
N ALA A 197 -30.24 16.99 -21.09
CA ALA A 197 -30.90 18.28 -21.03
C ALA A 197 -30.31 19.06 -19.85
N PRO A 198 -30.05 20.37 -19.98
CA PRO A 198 -29.51 21.16 -18.88
C PRO A 198 -30.52 21.12 -17.74
N GLN A 199 -30.32 20.23 -16.78
CA GLN A 199 -30.94 20.36 -15.49
C GLN A 199 -30.38 21.67 -14.96
N LYS A 200 -31.26 22.67 -14.80
CA LYS A 200 -30.98 23.83 -13.96
C LYS A 200 -30.58 23.26 -12.61
N PHE A 201 -29.28 23.11 -12.39
CA PHE A 201 -28.72 23.10 -11.05
C PHE A 201 -29.19 24.43 -10.48
N MET A 202 -30.27 24.41 -9.69
CA MET A 202 -30.51 25.51 -8.78
C MET A 202 -29.23 25.59 -7.99
N GLU A 203 -28.48 26.64 -8.26
CA GLU A 203 -27.34 27.05 -7.48
C GLU A 203 -27.89 27.30 -6.09
N ARG A 204 -27.97 26.24 -5.26
CA ARG A 204 -28.18 26.38 -3.84
C ARG A 204 -26.99 27.22 -3.42
N THR A 205 -27.25 28.49 -3.18
CA THR A 205 -26.30 29.42 -2.58
C THR A 205 -25.64 28.66 -1.44
N ARG A 206 -24.35 28.31 -1.58
CA ARG A 206 -23.64 27.59 -0.53
C ARG A 206 -23.77 28.45 0.71
N PRO A 207 -24.38 27.95 1.80
CA PRO A 207 -24.47 28.72 3.02
C PRO A 207 -23.06 29.16 3.45
N PRO A 208 -22.95 30.32 4.15
CA PRO A 208 -21.66 30.83 4.56
C PRO A 208 -20.91 29.76 5.36
N ARG A 209 -19.67 29.49 4.94
CA ARG A 209 -18.82 28.47 5.56
C ARG A 209 -18.57 28.91 7.01
N VAL A 210 -18.96 28.10 7.99
CA VAL A 210 -18.60 28.33 9.39
C VAL A 210 -17.07 28.34 9.48
N GLU A 211 -16.49 29.48 9.83
CA GLU A 211 -15.05 29.57 10.10
C GLU A 211 -14.76 28.88 11.43
N ILE A 212 -14.05 27.75 11.37
CA ILE A 212 -13.61 27.03 12.57
C ILE A 212 -12.35 27.75 13.08
N ASN A 213 -12.49 28.46 14.19
CA ASN A 213 -11.37 29.06 14.89
C ASN A 213 -10.65 28.00 15.72
N TYR A 214 -9.63 27.37 15.12
CA TYR A 214 -8.74 26.47 15.84
C TYR A 214 -7.90 27.25 16.85
N GLU A 215 -7.49 26.59 17.93
CA GLU A 215 -6.44 27.11 18.81
C GLU A 215 -5.16 27.31 17.98
N VAL A 216 -4.48 28.44 18.17
CA VAL A 216 -3.28 28.81 17.41
C VAL A 216 -2.11 29.01 18.38
N THR A 217 -0.96 28.40 18.10
CA THR A 217 0.25 28.59 18.89
C THR A 217 0.84 30.00 18.70
N GLU A 218 1.76 30.41 19.57
CA GLU A 218 2.50 31.68 19.42
C GLU A 218 3.25 31.76 18.08
N GLU A 219 3.65 30.62 17.53
CA GLU A 219 4.36 30.47 16.25
C GLU A 219 3.41 30.50 15.03
N GLY A 220 2.09 30.62 15.26
CA GLY A 220 1.08 30.66 14.21
C GLY A 220 0.72 29.28 13.64
N HIS A 221 0.87 28.21 14.42
CA HIS A 221 0.45 26.85 14.03
C HIS A 221 -0.95 26.54 14.54
N ASN A 222 -1.77 25.88 13.74
CA ASN A 222 -3.12 25.51 14.14
C ASN A 222 -3.10 24.22 14.95
N ILE A 223 -3.92 24.13 15.99
CA ILE A 223 -4.14 22.92 16.76
C ILE A 223 -5.47 22.30 16.33
N PHE A 224 -5.38 21.18 15.62
CA PHE A 224 -6.54 20.48 15.08
C PHE A 224 -6.99 19.36 16.05
N PRO A 225 -8.22 19.39 16.56
CA PRO A 225 -8.77 18.35 17.41
C PRO A 225 -9.21 17.14 16.58
N VAL A 226 -8.79 15.94 16.99
CA VAL A 226 -9.20 14.67 16.37
C VAL A 226 -9.71 13.72 17.44
N TRP A 227 -10.94 13.23 17.29
CA TRP A 227 -11.53 12.27 18.21
C TRP A 227 -11.00 10.86 17.94
N PHE A 228 -10.74 10.08 18.98
CA PHE A 228 -10.28 8.71 18.81
C PHE A 228 -11.13 7.71 19.59
N ALA A 229 -11.23 6.51 19.04
CA ALA A 229 -11.56 5.29 19.77
C ALA A 229 -10.49 4.24 19.45
N THR A 230 -10.10 3.44 20.43
CA THR A 230 -9.01 2.46 20.25
C THR A 230 -9.20 1.24 21.13
N ASN A 231 -8.96 0.06 20.59
CA ASN A 231 -8.82 -1.19 21.36
C ASN A 231 -7.35 -1.61 21.51
N ARG A 232 -6.42 -0.66 21.37
CA ARG A 232 -5.02 -0.85 21.75
C ARG A 232 -4.87 -0.77 23.27
N ALA A 233 -3.98 -1.57 23.83
CA ALA A 233 -3.56 -1.43 25.21
C ALA A 233 -2.79 -0.12 25.40
N PRO A 234 -3.01 0.60 26.51
CA PRO A 234 -2.22 1.78 26.82
C PRO A 234 -0.76 1.42 27.02
N VAL A 235 0.14 2.34 26.67
CA VAL A 235 1.58 2.20 26.96
C VAL A 235 1.81 2.20 28.47
N ASP A 236 1.02 2.99 29.20
CA ASP A 236 0.99 3.06 30.64
C ASP A 236 -0.46 3.09 31.12
N ALA A 237 -0.90 2.05 31.83
CA ALA A 237 -2.28 1.94 32.31
C ALA A 237 -2.64 3.00 33.37
N ALA A 238 -1.64 3.58 34.05
CA ALA A 238 -1.84 4.66 35.01
C ALA A 238 -1.89 6.04 34.36
N ASP A 239 -1.36 6.16 33.13
CA ASP A 239 -1.27 7.43 32.40
C ASP A 239 -1.54 7.24 30.90
N LEU A 240 -2.83 7.35 30.55
CA LEU A 240 -3.30 7.22 29.17
C LEU A 240 -2.79 8.34 28.25
N ALA A 241 -2.26 9.45 28.80
CA ALA A 241 -1.70 10.53 28.00
C ALA A 241 -0.39 10.12 27.31
N LYS A 242 0.27 9.04 27.78
CA LYS A 242 1.43 8.43 27.11
C LYS A 242 1.06 7.66 25.84
N GLY A 243 -0.23 7.53 25.55
CA GLY A 243 -0.74 6.92 24.33
C GLY A 243 -0.85 5.41 24.39
N PHE A 244 -0.97 4.79 23.22
CA PHE A 244 -1.38 3.40 23.06
C PHE A 244 -0.39 2.61 22.22
N GLY A 245 -0.11 1.38 22.65
CA GLY A 245 0.87 0.50 22.03
C GLY A 245 0.32 -0.36 20.90
N THR A 246 0.98 -1.48 20.67
CA THR A 246 0.64 -2.47 19.63
C THR A 246 -0.09 -3.70 20.19
N GLN A 247 -0.25 -3.78 21.50
CA GLN A 247 -0.98 -4.87 22.16
C GLN A 247 -2.48 -4.63 22.14
N ARG A 248 -3.26 -5.71 22.18
CA ARG A 248 -4.72 -5.64 22.22
C ARG A 248 -5.19 -5.32 23.64
N SER A 249 -6.23 -4.51 23.76
CA SER A 249 -7.03 -4.34 24.97
C SER A 249 -8.37 -5.05 24.79
N GLY A 250 -8.94 -5.57 25.89
CA GLY A 250 -10.31 -6.06 25.92
C GLY A 250 -11.35 -4.93 25.99
N GLU A 251 -10.91 -3.69 26.20
CA GLU A 251 -11.74 -2.50 26.36
C GLU A 251 -11.46 -1.47 25.26
N VAL A 252 -12.43 -0.59 25.01
CA VAL A 252 -12.28 0.53 24.08
C VAL A 252 -12.01 1.82 24.86
N HIS A 253 -10.84 2.40 24.64
CA HIS A 253 -10.50 3.72 25.14
C HIS A 253 -10.96 4.79 24.15
N ARG A 254 -11.45 5.93 24.66
CA ARG A 254 -11.96 7.03 23.85
C ARG A 254 -11.33 8.34 24.31
N GLY A 255 -11.23 9.31 23.41
CA GLY A 255 -10.64 10.59 23.77
C GLY A 255 -10.43 11.54 22.62
N LEU A 256 -9.62 12.56 22.87
CA LEU A 256 -9.27 13.60 21.91
C LEU A 256 -7.75 13.69 21.78
N CYS A 257 -7.27 13.69 20.55
CA CYS A 257 -5.90 14.07 20.20
C CYS A 257 -5.88 15.53 19.76
N LYS A 258 -4.89 16.29 20.21
CA LYS A 258 -4.56 17.60 19.65
C LYS A 258 -3.34 17.46 18.74
N VAL A 259 -3.53 17.71 17.44
CA VAL A 259 -2.45 17.62 16.45
C VAL A 259 -2.10 19.02 15.98
N CYS A 260 -0.82 19.35 16.02
CA CYS A 260 -0.31 20.61 15.49
C CYS A 260 -0.18 20.52 13.97
N ILE A 261 -0.84 21.43 13.26
CA ILE A 261 -0.75 21.63 11.82
C ILE A 261 0.11 22.89 11.58
N PRO A 262 1.33 22.74 11.07
CA PRO A 262 2.20 23.89 10.86
C PRO A 262 1.66 24.81 9.76
N LYS A 263 2.05 26.08 9.82
CA LYS A 263 1.66 27.11 8.83
C LYS A 263 2.09 26.74 7.40
N TRP A 264 3.14 25.95 7.27
CA TRP A 264 3.74 25.51 6.01
C TRP A 264 3.27 24.13 5.57
N HIS A 265 2.22 23.59 6.18
CA HIS A 265 1.60 22.33 5.80
C HIS A 265 1.20 22.34 4.31
N GLU A 266 1.47 21.23 3.64
CA GLU A 266 1.16 21.01 2.23
C GLU A 266 0.06 19.95 2.11
N PHE A 267 -0.95 20.22 1.30
CA PHE A 267 -2.09 19.31 1.10
C PHE A 267 -1.62 17.88 0.78
N GLY A 268 -2.12 16.90 1.51
CA GLY A 268 -1.79 15.47 1.36
C GLY A 268 -0.52 15.02 2.08
N SER A 269 0.29 15.94 2.59
CA SER A 269 1.54 15.64 3.27
C SER A 269 1.37 15.54 4.79
N VAL A 270 2.18 14.72 5.46
CA VAL A 270 2.34 14.78 6.93
C VAL A 270 3.66 15.45 7.33
N GLY A 271 4.35 16.03 6.35
CA GLY A 271 5.68 16.60 6.44
C GLY A 271 6.77 15.70 5.86
N ALA A 272 7.83 16.30 5.37
CA ALA A 272 8.91 15.57 4.72
C ALA A 272 9.73 14.75 5.75
N GLY A 273 9.83 13.44 5.53
CA GLY A 273 10.66 12.53 6.32
C GLY A 273 12.13 12.49 5.88
N GLY A 274 12.98 11.87 6.71
CA GLY A 274 14.36 11.53 6.34
C GLY A 274 15.29 12.70 6.03
N PHE A 275 16.37 12.41 5.30
CA PHE A 275 17.44 13.38 4.97
C PHE A 275 16.92 14.54 4.09
N ALA A 276 16.00 14.28 3.17
CA ALA A 276 15.38 15.31 2.34
C ALA A 276 14.56 16.30 3.18
N GLY A 277 13.73 15.81 4.12
CA GLY A 277 13.00 16.67 5.05
C GLY A 277 13.91 17.41 6.03
N TRP A 278 14.98 16.74 6.49
CA TRP A 278 16.00 17.40 7.33
C TRP A 278 16.70 18.54 6.58
N MET A 279 17.11 18.34 5.32
CA MET A 279 17.70 19.40 4.48
C MET A 279 16.70 20.52 4.22
N LYS A 280 15.44 20.20 3.86
CA LYS A 280 14.38 21.20 3.64
C LYS A 280 14.22 22.11 4.87
N ARG A 281 14.18 21.51 6.07
CA ARG A 281 14.10 22.22 7.35
C ARG A 281 15.33 23.08 7.65
N TRP A 282 16.53 22.52 7.47
CA TRP A 282 17.78 23.23 7.73
C TRP A 282 18.00 24.40 6.77
N LEU A 283 17.68 24.22 5.49
CA LEU A 283 17.82 25.24 4.45
C LEU A 283 16.76 26.34 4.54
N LEU A 284 15.49 25.98 4.74
CA LEU A 284 14.37 26.92 4.68
C LEU A 284 13.96 27.48 6.04
N GLY A 285 14.43 26.89 7.15
CA GLY A 285 13.98 27.24 8.50
C GLY A 285 12.48 27.00 8.74
N ARG A 286 11.86 26.12 7.95
CA ARG A 286 10.42 25.82 7.99
C ARG A 286 10.21 24.35 8.32
N ASP A 287 9.38 24.07 9.33
CA ASP A 287 8.90 22.72 9.61
C ASP A 287 7.49 22.55 9.07
N ASP A 288 7.30 21.54 8.21
CA ASP A 288 6.02 21.18 7.59
C ASP A 288 5.41 19.94 8.25
N ARG A 289 6.02 19.41 9.31
CA ARG A 289 5.55 18.19 9.99
C ARG A 289 4.38 18.44 10.90
N LEU A 290 3.39 17.58 10.75
CA LEU A 290 2.31 17.45 11.72
C LEU A 290 2.83 16.68 12.93
N THR A 291 2.46 17.12 14.13
CA THR A 291 2.93 16.48 15.37
C THR A 291 1.78 16.31 16.35
N LEU A 292 1.64 15.13 16.95
CA LEU A 292 0.73 14.92 18.06
C LEU A 292 1.26 15.66 19.30
N ARG A 293 0.43 16.53 19.89
CA ARG A 293 0.82 17.36 21.04
C ARG A 293 0.25 16.85 22.36
N GLU A 294 -1.00 16.39 22.31
CA GLU A 294 -1.73 16.02 23.53
C GLU A 294 -2.69 14.88 23.24
N ILE A 295 -2.83 13.96 24.21
CA ILE A 295 -3.84 12.90 24.23
C ILE A 295 -4.67 13.08 25.49
N ILE A 296 -5.97 13.31 25.32
CA ILE A 296 -6.92 13.52 26.41
C ILE A 296 -7.87 12.32 26.43
N SER A 297 -7.77 11.48 27.45
CA SER A 297 -8.70 10.37 27.65
C SER A 297 -10.05 10.87 28.17
N LEU A 298 -11.14 10.35 27.62
CA LEU A 298 -12.50 10.73 27.97
C LEU A 298 -13.34 9.48 28.24
N GLY A 299 -14.12 9.51 29.33
CA GLY A 299 -15.20 8.54 29.54
C GLY A 299 -16.26 8.64 28.44
N GLU A 300 -17.00 7.55 28.20
CA GLU A 300 -17.92 7.44 27.06
C GLU A 300 -18.97 8.56 27.00
N GLU A 301 -19.65 8.87 28.11
CA GLU A 301 -20.68 9.91 28.14
C GLU A 301 -20.12 11.29 27.78
N LEU A 302 -18.97 11.64 28.36
CA LEU A 302 -18.30 12.92 28.10
C LEU A 302 -17.78 13.00 26.66
N TYR A 303 -17.30 11.89 26.11
CA TYR A 303 -16.83 11.78 24.73
C TYR A 303 -17.93 12.15 23.73
N TRP A 304 -19.10 11.50 23.82
CA TRP A 304 -20.20 11.78 22.91
C TRP A 304 -20.80 13.16 23.10
N ARG A 305 -20.92 13.62 24.36
CA ARG A 305 -21.40 14.98 24.64
C ARG A 305 -20.52 16.04 23.98
N LYS A 306 -19.19 15.92 24.11
CA LYS A 306 -18.24 16.87 23.52
C LYS A 306 -18.23 16.84 21.98
N ILE A 307 -18.41 15.66 21.36
CA ILE A 307 -18.59 15.57 19.90
C ILE A 307 -19.87 16.31 19.47
N GLY A 308 -20.98 16.09 20.19
CA GLY A 308 -22.24 16.77 19.93
C GLY A 308 -22.14 18.30 20.08
N GLU A 309 -21.45 18.77 21.13
CA GLU A 309 -21.13 20.19 21.33
C GLU A 309 -20.33 20.75 20.15
N ALA A 310 -19.26 20.05 19.72
CA ALA A 310 -18.44 20.46 18.58
C ALA A 310 -19.21 20.50 17.24
N LEU A 311 -20.20 19.62 17.07
CA LEU A 311 -21.07 19.62 15.89
C LEU A 311 -22.20 20.65 15.98
N SER A 312 -22.59 21.06 17.19
CA SER A 312 -23.75 21.95 17.40
C SER A 312 -23.56 23.36 16.82
N ILE A 313 -22.31 23.78 16.59
CA ILE A 313 -21.96 25.07 15.97
C ILE A 313 -22.33 25.13 14.49
N PHE A 314 -22.54 23.97 13.84
CA PHE A 314 -22.95 23.88 12.45
C PHE A 314 -24.49 23.74 12.34
N PRO A 315 -25.09 24.26 11.25
CA PRO A 315 -26.48 23.99 10.91
C PRO A 315 -26.79 22.49 10.95
N ALA A 316 -27.99 22.12 11.39
CA ALA A 316 -28.33 20.73 11.69
C ALA A 316 -28.07 19.77 10.51
N ASP A 317 -28.35 20.18 9.28
CA ASP A 317 -28.17 19.41 8.05
C ASP A 317 -26.73 19.42 7.48
N GLU A 318 -25.85 20.23 8.08
CA GLU A 318 -24.43 20.38 7.74
C GLU A 318 -23.50 19.72 8.78
N ARG A 319 -24.04 19.15 9.85
CA ARG A 319 -23.25 18.44 10.87
C ARG A 319 -22.62 17.18 10.28
N ILE A 320 -21.36 17.26 9.92
CA ILE A 320 -20.63 16.16 9.29
C ILE A 320 -19.65 15.52 10.29
N ALA A 321 -19.64 14.19 10.35
CA ALA A 321 -18.55 13.44 10.96
C ALA A 321 -17.74 12.72 9.88
N LEU A 322 -16.41 12.81 9.92
CA LEU A 322 -15.50 11.97 9.15
C LEU A 322 -14.88 10.94 10.08
N VAL A 323 -14.99 9.64 9.74
CA VAL A 323 -14.32 8.54 10.44
C VAL A 323 -13.22 7.98 9.56
N TYR A 324 -11.99 7.96 10.07
CA TYR A 324 -10.84 7.36 9.42
C TYR A 324 -10.48 6.00 10.04
N LEU A 325 -10.30 4.98 9.20
CA LEU A 325 -9.81 3.65 9.57
C LEU A 325 -8.46 3.42 8.89
N HIS A 326 -7.40 3.35 9.70
CA HIS A 326 -6.04 3.22 9.19
C HIS A 326 -5.70 1.81 8.68
N GLY A 327 -4.64 1.73 7.89
CA GLY A 327 -4.09 0.50 7.32
C GLY A 327 -3.16 -0.28 8.25
N TYR A 328 -2.42 -1.21 7.64
CA TYR A 328 -1.39 -2.04 8.26
C TYR A 328 -0.20 -1.21 8.72
N ASN A 329 0.51 -1.62 9.79
CA ASN A 329 1.79 -1.00 10.18
C ASN A 329 1.71 0.50 10.57
N VAL A 330 0.59 0.94 11.15
CA VAL A 330 0.37 2.33 11.56
C VAL A 330 0.32 2.43 13.08
N SER A 331 1.20 3.20 13.72
CA SER A 331 1.11 3.47 15.17
C SER A 331 -0.11 4.33 15.53
N PHE A 332 -0.47 4.39 16.82
CA PHE A 332 -1.55 5.26 17.28
C PHE A 332 -1.31 6.74 16.90
N GLU A 333 -0.06 7.21 17.06
CA GLU A 333 0.34 8.58 16.74
C GLU A 333 0.22 8.87 15.24
N GLU A 334 0.71 7.97 14.37
CA GLU A 334 0.60 8.12 12.93
C GLU A 334 -0.87 8.15 12.47
N ALA A 335 -1.73 7.31 13.06
CA ALA A 335 -3.16 7.32 12.79
C ALA A 335 -3.82 8.65 13.18
N ALA A 336 -3.46 9.22 14.34
CA ALA A 336 -3.95 10.51 14.80
C ALA A 336 -3.51 11.66 13.88
N ILE A 337 -2.22 11.67 13.50
CA ILE A 337 -1.66 12.67 12.58
C ILE A 337 -2.34 12.60 11.21
N ARG A 338 -2.54 11.39 10.68
CA ARG A 338 -3.20 11.19 9.38
C ARG A 338 -4.66 11.63 9.40
N ALA A 339 -5.39 11.31 10.46
CA ALA A 339 -6.76 11.78 10.63
C ALA A 339 -6.84 13.32 10.69
N ALA A 340 -5.90 13.97 11.39
CA ALA A 340 -5.82 15.43 11.44
C ALA A 340 -5.53 16.03 10.05
N GLN A 341 -4.59 15.44 9.31
CA GLN A 341 -4.26 15.83 7.95
C GLN A 341 -5.50 15.77 7.05
N LEU A 342 -6.22 14.63 7.05
CA LEU A 342 -7.44 14.45 6.26
C LEU A 342 -8.52 15.47 6.66
N GLY A 343 -8.78 15.64 7.94
CA GLY A 343 -9.79 16.59 8.44
C GLY A 343 -9.48 18.04 8.03
N CYS A 344 -8.21 18.45 8.16
CA CYS A 344 -7.74 19.77 7.80
C CYS A 344 -7.82 20.01 6.29
N ASP A 345 -7.29 19.08 5.49
CA ASP A 345 -7.17 19.22 4.04
C ASP A 345 -8.52 19.17 3.34
N LEU A 346 -9.40 18.28 3.78
CA LEU A 346 -10.77 18.19 3.27
C LEU A 346 -11.67 19.31 3.80
N LYS A 347 -11.17 20.11 4.77
CA LYS A 347 -11.91 21.18 5.44
C LYS A 347 -13.25 20.68 5.96
N VAL A 348 -13.21 19.55 6.67
CA VAL A 348 -14.40 18.88 7.22
C VAL A 348 -15.14 19.86 8.12
N GLN A 349 -16.40 20.15 7.78
CA GLN A 349 -17.27 21.02 8.57
C GLN A 349 -17.96 20.23 9.68
N GLY A 350 -17.16 19.81 10.66
CA GLY A 350 -17.66 19.07 11.81
C GLY A 350 -16.57 18.28 12.51
N ALA A 351 -16.89 17.06 12.94
CA ALA A 351 -16.00 16.24 13.74
C ALA A 351 -15.16 15.31 12.87
N THR A 352 -13.84 15.30 13.06
CA THR A 352 -12.96 14.28 12.48
C THR A 352 -12.57 13.29 13.56
N ALA A 353 -12.79 12.02 13.30
CA ALA A 353 -12.53 10.92 14.21
C ALA A 353 -11.74 9.81 13.52
N PHE A 354 -11.05 8.98 14.30
CA PHE A 354 -10.44 7.74 13.80
C PHE A 354 -10.62 6.60 14.79
N PHE A 355 -10.68 5.38 14.26
CA PHE A 355 -10.54 4.18 15.07
C PHE A 355 -9.12 3.64 14.92
N SER A 356 -8.44 3.40 16.04
CA SER A 356 -7.11 2.81 16.06
C SER A 356 -7.16 1.37 16.53
N TRP A 357 -6.93 0.44 15.62
CA TRP A 357 -6.82 -0.99 15.92
C TRP A 357 -5.34 -1.37 16.12
N PRO A 358 -4.99 -2.42 16.89
CA PRO A 358 -3.61 -2.74 17.30
C PRO A 358 -2.77 -3.35 16.17
N SER A 359 -2.47 -2.52 15.17
CA SER A 359 -1.48 -2.81 14.13
C SER A 359 -0.07 -2.59 14.68
N ARG A 360 0.89 -3.42 14.24
CA ARG A 360 2.16 -3.66 14.94
C ARG A 360 3.24 -2.61 14.69
N GLY A 361 3.00 -1.58 13.90
CA GLY A 361 3.98 -0.51 13.61
C GLY A 361 5.37 -1.03 13.20
N SER A 362 5.47 -2.30 12.80
CA SER A 362 6.66 -2.95 12.29
C SER A 362 6.36 -3.91 11.13
N LEU A 363 7.26 -3.90 10.14
CA LEU A 363 7.19 -4.68 8.89
C LEU A 363 7.21 -6.21 9.07
N LYS A 364 7.54 -6.74 10.25
CA LYS A 364 7.58 -8.19 10.53
C LYS A 364 6.22 -8.75 11.00
N GLY A 365 5.23 -7.88 11.19
CA GLY A 365 4.00 -8.19 11.94
C GLY A 365 2.76 -8.55 11.12
N TYR A 366 2.85 -8.65 9.80
CA TYR A 366 1.67 -8.68 8.92
C TYR A 366 0.60 -9.71 9.31
N ALA A 367 0.93 -11.00 9.45
CA ALA A 367 -0.06 -12.04 9.84
C ALA A 367 -0.70 -11.78 11.22
N ALA A 368 0.04 -11.14 12.13
CA ALA A 368 -0.51 -10.77 13.42
C ALA A 368 -1.39 -9.52 13.36
N ASP A 369 -1.12 -8.61 12.42
CA ASP A 369 -1.98 -7.47 12.13
C ASP A 369 -3.29 -7.93 11.50
N GLU A 370 -3.27 -8.96 10.65
CA GLU A 370 -4.50 -9.62 10.16
C GLU A 370 -5.35 -10.17 11.30
N ALA A 371 -4.74 -10.97 12.18
CA ALA A 371 -5.44 -11.48 13.35
C ALA A 371 -5.91 -10.34 14.28
N SER A 372 -5.23 -9.19 14.27
CA SER A 372 -5.57 -8.04 15.11
C SER A 372 -6.75 -7.26 14.53
N ILE A 373 -6.80 -7.02 13.22
CA ILE A 373 -7.95 -6.37 12.60
C ILE A 373 -9.20 -7.23 12.72
N GLU A 374 -9.09 -8.55 12.55
CA GLU A 374 -10.21 -9.50 12.76
C GLU A 374 -10.73 -9.44 14.20
N ALA A 375 -9.82 -9.44 15.19
CA ALA A 375 -10.20 -9.27 16.59
C ALA A 375 -10.76 -7.87 16.91
N SER A 376 -10.45 -6.86 16.09
CA SER A 376 -10.96 -5.50 16.21
C SER A 376 -12.34 -5.30 15.58
N GLU A 377 -12.84 -6.22 14.76
CA GLU A 377 -14.11 -6.06 14.04
C GLU A 377 -15.31 -5.71 14.93
N PRO A 378 -15.54 -6.35 16.10
CA PRO A 378 -16.69 -6.00 16.94
C PRO A 378 -16.58 -4.57 17.46
N PHE A 379 -15.37 -4.13 17.83
CA PHE A 379 -15.12 -2.79 18.35
C PHE A 379 -15.26 -1.72 17.25
N ILE A 380 -14.80 -2.01 16.03
CA ILE A 380 -15.00 -1.12 14.87
C ILE A 380 -16.49 -0.98 14.58
N ARG A 381 -17.23 -2.10 14.55
CA ARG A 381 -18.68 -2.10 14.35
C ARG A 381 -19.38 -1.20 15.38
N ASP A 382 -19.10 -1.44 16.67
CA ASP A 382 -19.74 -0.72 17.76
C ASP A 382 -19.41 0.78 17.69
N PHE A 383 -18.17 1.12 17.37
CA PHE A 383 -17.77 2.51 17.15
C PHE A 383 -18.51 3.16 15.99
N LEU A 384 -18.64 2.50 14.83
CA LEU A 384 -19.34 3.04 13.67
C LEU A 384 -20.84 3.26 13.95
N VAL A 385 -21.48 2.30 14.62
CA VAL A 385 -22.88 2.41 15.07
C VAL A 385 -23.04 3.57 16.07
N ASP A 386 -22.13 3.68 17.03
CA ASP A 386 -22.15 4.74 18.02
C ASP A 386 -21.91 6.12 17.40
N VAL A 387 -20.97 6.27 16.47
CA VAL A 387 -20.78 7.54 15.75
C VAL A 387 -22.06 7.92 14.99
N ALA A 388 -22.71 6.96 14.31
CA ALA A 388 -23.95 7.22 13.59
C ALA A 388 -25.11 7.65 14.52
N ARG A 389 -25.20 7.09 15.73
CA ARG A 389 -26.35 7.29 16.62
C ARG A 389 -26.14 8.35 17.71
N LYS A 390 -24.92 8.49 18.23
CA LYS A 390 -24.60 9.27 19.44
C LYS A 390 -23.87 10.58 19.15
N SER A 391 -23.24 10.74 17.97
CA SER A 391 -22.46 11.95 17.68
C SER A 391 -23.30 13.22 17.48
N GLY A 392 -24.55 13.08 17.03
CA GLY A 392 -25.37 14.20 16.59
C GLY A 392 -25.03 14.72 15.18
N ALA A 393 -24.22 13.98 14.41
CA ALA A 393 -23.97 14.25 13.00
C ALA A 393 -25.20 13.93 12.15
N ALA A 394 -25.51 14.78 11.17
CA ALA A 394 -26.50 14.49 10.14
C ALA A 394 -25.95 13.54 9.08
N ARG A 395 -24.63 13.55 8.83
CA ARG A 395 -23.96 12.62 7.92
C ARG A 395 -22.65 12.14 8.51
N VAL A 396 -22.42 10.84 8.42
CA VAL A 396 -21.15 10.21 8.80
C VAL A 396 -20.49 9.68 7.52
N HIS A 397 -19.34 10.24 7.16
CA HIS A 397 -18.48 9.74 6.09
C HIS A 397 -17.40 8.84 6.68
N ILE A 398 -17.05 7.78 5.97
CA ILE A 398 -16.01 6.82 6.38
C ILE A 398 -14.94 6.78 5.30
N LEU A 399 -13.67 6.87 5.70
CA LEU A 399 -12.52 6.61 4.85
C LEU A 399 -11.73 5.46 5.47
N ALA A 400 -11.60 4.35 4.75
CA ALA A 400 -10.79 3.21 5.18
C ALA A 400 -9.66 2.96 4.19
N HIS A 401 -8.46 2.75 4.73
CA HIS A 401 -7.25 2.51 3.93
C HIS A 401 -6.73 1.08 4.12
N SER A 402 -6.30 0.44 3.03
CA SER A 402 -5.58 -0.84 3.06
C SER A 402 -6.29 -1.88 3.93
N MET A 403 -5.60 -2.49 4.90
CA MET A 403 -6.12 -3.54 5.79
C MET A 403 -7.27 -3.07 6.70
N GLY A 404 -7.43 -1.76 6.92
CA GLY A 404 -8.60 -1.21 7.61
C GLY A 404 -9.92 -1.52 6.91
N ASN A 405 -9.89 -1.77 5.58
CA ASN A 405 -11.07 -2.19 4.83
C ASN A 405 -11.56 -3.59 5.19
N ARG A 406 -10.71 -4.48 5.73
CA ARG A 406 -11.15 -5.79 6.23
C ARG A 406 -12.11 -5.63 7.40
N GLY A 407 -11.70 -4.83 8.39
CA GLY A 407 -12.53 -4.49 9.53
C GLY A 407 -13.82 -3.80 9.11
N LEU A 408 -13.73 -2.80 8.23
CA LEU A 408 -14.91 -2.08 7.73
C LEU A 408 -15.91 -3.00 7.02
N LEU A 409 -15.45 -3.83 6.07
CA LEU A 409 -16.32 -4.70 5.28
C LEU A 409 -17.13 -5.64 6.19
N ARG A 410 -16.45 -6.25 7.18
CA ARG A 410 -17.08 -7.15 8.15
C ARG A 410 -18.01 -6.42 9.12
N SER A 411 -17.66 -5.20 9.54
CA SER A 411 -18.56 -4.37 10.34
C SER A 411 -19.84 -4.03 9.58
N ILE A 412 -19.74 -3.64 8.30
CA ILE A 412 -20.89 -3.32 7.45
C ILE A 412 -21.77 -4.54 7.20
N GLU A 413 -21.19 -5.71 6.93
CA GLU A 413 -21.91 -6.98 6.83
C GLU A 413 -22.73 -7.24 8.11
N ARG A 414 -22.12 -7.15 9.29
CA ARG A 414 -22.80 -7.43 10.56
C ARG A 414 -23.94 -6.45 10.85
N ILE A 415 -23.71 -5.16 10.61
CA ILE A 415 -24.75 -4.12 10.76
C ILE A 415 -25.91 -4.42 9.81
N ALA A 416 -25.61 -4.79 8.55
CA ALA A 416 -26.62 -5.11 7.56
C ALA A 416 -27.39 -6.41 7.89
N GLY A 417 -26.74 -7.37 8.53
CA GLY A 417 -27.33 -8.64 8.94
C GLY A 417 -28.28 -8.55 10.13
N THR A 418 -28.26 -7.44 10.90
CA THR A 418 -29.05 -7.28 12.12
C THR A 418 -30.00 -6.08 12.01
N ALA A 419 -31.30 -6.32 11.87
CA ALA A 419 -32.31 -5.25 11.70
C ALA A 419 -32.25 -4.18 12.81
N GLN A 420 -31.99 -4.59 14.05
CA GLN A 420 -31.84 -3.68 15.19
C GLN A 420 -30.56 -2.83 15.11
N GLU A 421 -29.47 -3.34 14.54
CA GLU A 421 -28.22 -2.58 14.35
C GLU A 421 -28.32 -1.65 13.14
N MET A 422 -29.01 -2.08 12.08
CA MET A 422 -29.29 -1.27 10.89
C MET A 422 -30.19 -0.07 11.20
N ALA A 423 -31.14 -0.20 12.14
CA ALA A 423 -32.07 0.86 12.48
C ALA A 423 -31.35 2.16 12.90
N GLY A 424 -31.57 3.25 12.16
CA GLY A 424 -30.93 4.54 12.46
C GLY A 424 -29.44 4.63 12.10
N VAL A 425 -28.90 3.68 11.34
CA VAL A 425 -27.56 3.76 10.75
C VAL A 425 -27.69 4.03 9.26
N ARG A 426 -27.29 5.22 8.85
CA ARG A 426 -27.14 5.59 7.43
C ARG A 426 -25.91 6.48 7.26
N PHE A 427 -24.88 5.92 6.67
CA PHE A 427 -23.65 6.63 6.32
C PHE A 427 -23.85 7.49 5.09
N GLY A 428 -23.08 8.57 4.98
CA GLY A 428 -23.04 9.41 3.79
C GLY A 428 -22.21 8.75 2.70
N GLN A 429 -20.89 8.98 2.77
CA GLN A 429 -19.93 8.47 1.78
C GLN A 429 -19.04 7.44 2.47
N ILE A 430 -18.87 6.28 1.84
CA ILE A 430 -17.86 5.30 2.24
C ILE A 430 -16.78 5.27 1.15
N ILE A 431 -15.55 5.62 1.54
CA ILE A 431 -14.39 5.71 0.66
C ILE A 431 -13.46 4.54 1.00
N LEU A 432 -13.33 3.60 0.07
CA LEU A 432 -12.49 2.42 0.19
C LEU A 432 -11.20 2.70 -0.58
N ALA A 433 -10.17 3.16 0.13
CA ALA A 433 -8.87 3.47 -0.46
C ALA A 433 -8.00 2.22 -0.44
N ALA A 434 -7.66 1.72 -1.63
CA ALA A 434 -6.75 0.58 -1.80
C ALA A 434 -7.07 -0.59 -0.85
N PRO A 435 -8.28 -1.18 -0.88
CA PRO A 435 -8.66 -2.22 0.06
C PRO A 435 -7.80 -3.48 -0.06
N ASP A 436 -7.16 -3.83 1.06
CA ASP A 436 -6.49 -5.11 1.26
C ASP A 436 -7.54 -6.13 1.71
N VAL A 437 -8.38 -6.54 0.76
CA VAL A 437 -9.40 -7.58 0.95
C VAL A 437 -9.29 -8.50 -0.26
N ASP A 438 -9.42 -9.80 -0.04
CA ASP A 438 -9.59 -10.77 -1.13
C ASP A 438 -10.74 -10.34 -2.06
N ALA A 439 -10.50 -10.32 -3.37
CA ALA A 439 -11.45 -9.79 -4.34
C ALA A 439 -12.78 -10.56 -4.35
N ASP A 440 -12.77 -11.86 -4.11
CA ASP A 440 -13.97 -12.68 -4.10
C ASP A 440 -14.76 -12.48 -2.81
N VAL A 441 -14.08 -12.40 -1.66
CA VAL A 441 -14.70 -11.99 -0.39
C VAL A 441 -15.33 -10.60 -0.52
N PHE A 442 -14.62 -9.66 -1.16
CA PHE A 442 -15.14 -8.32 -1.40
C PHE A 442 -16.39 -8.35 -2.26
N ARG A 443 -16.37 -9.05 -3.41
CA ARG A 443 -17.56 -9.21 -4.27
C ARG A 443 -18.73 -9.83 -3.52
N ALA A 444 -18.46 -10.83 -2.68
CA ALA A 444 -19.49 -11.53 -1.91
C ALA A 444 -20.16 -10.62 -0.87
N LEU A 445 -19.45 -9.68 -0.26
CA LEU A 445 -19.96 -8.89 0.87
C LEU A 445 -20.27 -7.43 0.53
N ALA A 446 -19.73 -6.87 -0.55
CA ALA A 446 -19.89 -5.46 -0.90
C ALA A 446 -21.35 -5.06 -1.19
N HIS A 447 -22.24 -6.02 -1.47
CA HIS A 447 -23.68 -5.77 -1.61
C HIS A 447 -24.35 -5.27 -0.31
N HIS A 448 -23.67 -5.34 0.84
CA HIS A 448 -24.13 -4.77 2.11
C HIS A 448 -23.89 -3.25 2.24
N TYR A 449 -23.06 -2.64 1.38
CA TYR A 449 -22.83 -1.19 1.44
C TYR A 449 -24.05 -0.35 1.03
N PRO A 450 -24.73 -0.59 -0.12
CA PRO A 450 -25.80 0.29 -0.60
C PRO A 450 -26.98 0.50 0.38
N PRO A 451 -27.42 -0.51 1.16
CA PRO A 451 -28.45 -0.30 2.19
C PRO A 451 -28.03 0.64 3.33
N LEU A 452 -26.73 0.77 3.60
CA LEU A 452 -26.19 1.48 4.75
C LEU A 452 -25.51 2.80 4.39
N ALA A 453 -25.24 3.09 3.12
CA ALA A 453 -24.55 4.30 2.68
C ALA A 453 -25.28 5.01 1.53
N GLU A 454 -25.22 6.34 1.48
CA GLU A 454 -25.70 7.10 0.31
C GLU A 454 -24.86 6.81 -0.93
N ARG A 455 -23.55 6.58 -0.75
CA ARG A 455 -22.62 6.23 -1.83
C ARG A 455 -21.38 5.54 -1.28
N THR A 456 -20.87 4.57 -2.04
CA THR A 456 -19.61 3.90 -1.75
C THR A 456 -18.70 3.98 -2.98
N THR A 457 -17.44 4.37 -2.77
CA THR A 457 -16.46 4.55 -3.83
C THR A 457 -15.21 3.74 -3.53
N LEU A 458 -14.87 2.83 -4.43
CA LEU A 458 -13.68 2.00 -4.43
C LEU A 458 -12.58 2.68 -5.25
N TYR A 459 -11.49 3.07 -4.60
CA TYR A 459 -10.29 3.54 -5.26
C TYR A 459 -9.27 2.40 -5.37
N VAL A 460 -8.89 2.07 -6.60
CA VAL A 460 -7.88 1.05 -6.92
C VAL A 460 -6.64 1.70 -7.54
N SER A 461 -5.46 1.14 -7.30
CA SER A 461 -4.21 1.65 -7.90
C SER A 461 -3.30 0.52 -8.34
N SER A 462 -2.74 0.64 -9.55
CA SER A 462 -1.76 -0.29 -10.12
C SER A 462 -0.34 -0.09 -9.57
N LYS A 463 -0.12 0.99 -8.80
CA LYS A 463 1.18 1.37 -8.21
C LYS A 463 1.20 1.25 -6.69
N ASP A 464 0.12 0.77 -6.08
CA ASP A 464 0.05 0.61 -4.62
C ASP A 464 0.98 -0.52 -4.17
N ARG A 465 2.10 -0.12 -3.59
CA ARG A 465 3.16 -1.03 -3.15
C ARG A 465 2.72 -1.92 -1.99
N ALA A 466 1.84 -1.41 -1.12
CA ALA A 466 1.37 -2.16 0.05
C ALA A 466 0.34 -3.22 -0.35
N LEU A 467 -0.53 -2.93 -1.32
CA LEU A 467 -1.43 -3.92 -1.88
C LEU A 467 -0.76 -4.93 -2.77
N GLY A 468 0.15 -4.48 -3.62
CA GLY A 468 1.02 -5.37 -4.38
C GLY A 468 1.77 -6.32 -3.44
N MET A 469 2.06 -5.90 -2.19
CA MET A 469 2.66 -6.73 -1.15
C MET A 469 1.68 -7.45 -0.20
N SER A 470 0.37 -7.22 -0.31
CA SER A 470 -0.66 -8.02 0.36
C SER A 470 -1.19 -9.12 -0.55
N GLU A 471 -1.49 -8.81 -1.82
CA GLU A 471 -1.58 -9.84 -2.87
C GLU A 471 -0.36 -10.74 -2.78
N PHE A 472 0.78 -10.10 -2.45
CA PHE A 472 2.02 -10.79 -2.26
C PHE A 472 1.98 -11.90 -1.16
N LEU A 473 1.47 -11.58 0.01
CA LEU A 473 1.49 -12.54 1.11
C LEU A 473 0.40 -13.62 0.99
N HIS A 474 -0.62 -13.40 0.16
CA HIS A 474 -1.82 -14.25 0.13
C HIS A 474 -2.05 -15.05 -1.15
N GLY A 475 -1.46 -14.64 -2.27
CA GLY A 475 -1.56 -15.36 -3.54
C GLY A 475 -2.93 -15.27 -4.25
N PHE A 476 -3.77 -14.30 -3.87
CA PHE A 476 -5.08 -14.03 -4.48
C PHE A 476 -5.25 -12.53 -4.74
N ASP A 477 -5.97 -12.19 -5.82
CA ASP A 477 -6.25 -10.81 -6.23
C ASP A 477 -6.84 -10.00 -5.06
N ARG A 478 -6.37 -8.76 -4.91
CA ARG A 478 -6.92 -7.83 -3.92
C ARG A 478 -7.92 -6.88 -4.55
N ALA A 479 -9.00 -6.61 -3.83
CA ALA A 479 -10.06 -5.69 -4.27
C ALA A 479 -9.53 -4.28 -4.63
N GLY A 480 -8.44 -3.85 -3.98
CA GLY A 480 -7.80 -2.56 -4.24
C GLY A 480 -6.70 -2.57 -5.30
N PHE A 481 -6.29 -3.73 -5.80
CA PHE A 481 -5.17 -3.87 -6.74
C PHE A 481 -5.68 -4.07 -8.18
N THR A 482 -4.87 -3.68 -9.16
CA THR A 482 -5.17 -3.84 -10.58
C THR A 482 -3.88 -4.13 -11.36
N PRO A 483 -3.92 -5.00 -12.39
CA PRO A 483 -5.08 -5.76 -12.89
C PRO A 483 -5.33 -7.10 -12.16
N PRO A 484 -6.58 -7.62 -12.10
CA PRO A 484 -7.80 -7.07 -12.68
C PRO A 484 -8.51 -6.04 -11.79
N VAL A 485 -9.17 -5.05 -12.40
CA VAL A 485 -10.00 -4.08 -11.66
C VAL A 485 -11.22 -4.79 -11.07
N THR A 486 -11.41 -4.67 -9.76
CA THR A 486 -12.61 -5.16 -9.08
C THR A 486 -13.77 -4.17 -9.28
N VAL A 487 -14.87 -4.65 -9.88
CA VAL A 487 -16.10 -3.88 -10.09
C VAL A 487 -17.26 -4.64 -9.47
N VAL A 488 -18.08 -3.94 -8.67
CA VAL A 488 -19.26 -4.48 -7.99
C VAL A 488 -20.47 -3.59 -8.27
N PRO A 489 -21.63 -4.16 -8.65
CA PRO A 489 -22.87 -3.37 -8.80
C PRO A 489 -23.23 -2.59 -7.54
N GLY A 490 -23.60 -1.32 -7.69
CA GLY A 490 -23.97 -0.43 -6.58
C GLY A 490 -22.80 0.32 -5.92
N LEU A 491 -21.56 0.07 -6.37
CA LEU A 491 -20.37 0.83 -5.97
C LEU A 491 -19.80 1.56 -7.20
N ASP A 492 -19.19 2.72 -6.96
CA ASP A 492 -18.36 3.37 -7.96
C ASP A 492 -16.92 2.86 -7.84
N THR A 493 -16.30 2.47 -8.95
CA THR A 493 -14.88 2.11 -8.99
C THR A 493 -14.08 3.18 -9.73
N VAL A 494 -13.01 3.68 -9.12
CA VAL A 494 -12.10 4.67 -9.67
C VAL A 494 -10.69 4.10 -9.68
N GLU A 495 -10.12 3.95 -10.87
CA GLU A 495 -8.70 3.58 -11.03
C GLU A 495 -7.81 4.83 -11.00
N VAL A 496 -6.76 4.80 -10.18
CA VAL A 496 -5.84 5.91 -9.98
C VAL A 496 -4.44 5.52 -10.47
N GLY A 497 -4.11 5.82 -11.73
CA GLY A 497 -2.87 5.37 -12.36
C GLY A 497 -1.57 6.08 -11.95
N ASN A 498 -1.66 7.24 -11.28
CA ASN A 498 -0.50 8.10 -10.99
C ASN A 498 -0.33 8.50 -9.52
N ILE A 499 -1.10 7.90 -8.59
CA ILE A 499 -1.02 8.23 -7.17
C ILE A 499 -0.72 6.95 -6.38
N ASP A 500 0.30 7.03 -5.53
CA ASP A 500 0.62 5.98 -4.55
C ASP A 500 -0.33 6.14 -3.36
N LEU A 501 -1.31 5.24 -3.27
CA LEU A 501 -2.32 5.29 -2.21
C LEU A 501 -1.76 4.86 -0.86
N THR A 502 -0.58 4.20 -0.81
CA THR A 502 0.11 3.86 0.45
C THR A 502 0.36 5.06 1.35
N LEU A 503 0.42 6.27 0.77
CA LEU A 503 0.59 7.52 1.49
C LEU A 503 -0.56 7.84 2.44
N LEU A 504 -1.71 7.15 2.33
CA LEU A 504 -2.86 7.38 3.20
C LEU A 504 -2.76 6.68 4.56
N GLY A 505 -1.83 5.75 4.80
CA GLY A 505 -1.69 5.10 6.11
C GLY A 505 -1.01 3.76 6.06
#